data_AF-R4SVW5-F1
#
_entry.id   AF-R4SVW5-F1
#
_cell.length_a   1.000
_cell.length_b   1.000
_cell.length_c   1.000
_cell.angle_alpha   90.00
_cell.angle_beta   90.00
_cell.angle_gamma   90.00
#
_symmetry.space_group_name_H-M   'P 1'
#
loop_
_entity.id
_entity.type
_entity.pdbx_description
1 polymer ?
#
loop_
_entity_poly.entity_id
_entity_poly.type
_entity_poly.pdbx_seq_one_letter_code
_entity_poly.pdbx_strand_id
1 'polypeptide(L)'
;MDQVLGQVLRNAVWERLDMLSDLANRADAQSLVSVARSELPRLAEGWRAMLQAHEPDERGDCPTCSTRWHKCKAPCSVWQVAHEHLVAGGLAPQQIAATQDHRRESRRRVPGQSRGVSPAETTGRHALVNPRRPITA
;
A
#
# COMPACT_ATOMS: atom_id res chain seq x y z
N MET A 1 -3.60 10.48 34.20
CA MET A 1 -2.34 9.75 33.95
C MET A 1 -1.63 10.49 32.83
N ASP A 2 -0.37 10.85 33.04
CA ASP A 2 0.32 11.93 32.33
C ASP A 2 0.37 11.71 30.80
N GLN A 3 -0.11 12.69 30.03
CA GLN A 3 -0.14 12.64 28.56
C GLN A 3 1.26 12.38 27.98
N VAL A 4 2.31 12.83 28.68
CA VAL A 4 3.70 12.59 28.32
C VAL A 4 4.06 11.10 28.46
N LEU A 5 3.69 10.45 29.56
CA LEU A 5 3.93 9.01 29.75
C LEU A 5 3.24 8.17 28.67
N GLY A 6 1.98 8.51 28.37
CA GLY A 6 1.24 7.83 27.30
C GLY A 6 1.89 7.98 25.92
N GLN A 7 2.48 9.13 25.63
CA GLN A 7 3.20 9.34 24.37
C GLN A 7 4.52 8.58 24.32
N VAL A 8 5.29 8.59 25.41
CA VAL A 8 6.57 7.85 25.50
C VAL A 8 6.35 6.35 25.29
N LEU A 9 5.32 5.77 25.92
CA LEU A 9 4.99 4.35 25.74
C LEU A 9 4.63 4.03 24.28
N ARG A 10 3.82 4.87 23.62
CA ARG A 10 3.47 4.68 22.21
C ARG A 10 4.70 4.74 21.29
N ASN A 11 5.57 5.73 21.51
CA ASN A 11 6.80 5.87 20.71
C ASN A 11 7.71 4.65 20.87
N ALA A 12 7.91 4.19 22.11
CA ALA A 12 8.75 3.02 22.37
C ALA A 12 8.22 1.74 21.70
N VAL A 13 6.90 1.58 21.61
CA VAL A 13 6.29 0.47 20.86
C VAL A 13 6.60 0.57 19.37
N TRP A 14 6.41 1.75 18.76
CA TRP A 14 6.72 1.97 17.35
C TRP A 14 8.20 1.75 17.04
N GLU A 15 9.10 2.34 17.82
CA GLU A 15 10.55 2.16 17.67
C GLU A 15 10.95 0.68 17.77
N ARG A 16 10.31 -0.09 18.66
CA ARG A 16 10.56 -1.54 18.75
C ARG A 16 10.11 -2.27 17.49
N LEU A 17 8.94 -1.95 16.94
CA LEU A 17 8.45 -2.59 15.72
C LEU A 17 9.32 -2.23 14.50
N ASP A 18 9.78 -0.98 14.41
CA ASP A 18 10.68 -0.52 13.36
C ASP A 18 12.04 -1.24 13.45
N MET A 19 12.61 -1.35 14.64
CA MET A 19 13.85 -2.10 14.86
C MET A 19 13.73 -3.57 14.42
N LEU A 20 12.62 -4.25 14.76
CA LEU A 20 12.41 -5.64 14.33
C LEU A 20 12.30 -5.75 12.80
N SER A 21 11.66 -4.77 12.17
CA SER A 21 11.54 -4.71 10.71
C SER A 21 12.90 -4.45 10.05
N ASP A 22 13.73 -3.57 10.60
CA ASP A 22 15.08 -3.31 10.13
C ASP A 22 15.97 -4.55 10.24
N LEU A 23 15.90 -5.27 11.37
CA LEU A 23 16.61 -6.53 11.55
C LEU A 23 16.20 -7.57 10.50
N ALA A 24 14.89 -7.72 10.24
CA ALA A 24 14.38 -8.64 9.22
C ALA A 24 14.94 -8.37 7.82
N ASN A 25 15.23 -7.10 7.49
CA ASN A 25 15.70 -6.69 6.17
C ASN A 25 17.22 -6.68 6.02
N ARG A 26 17.98 -6.50 7.10
CA ARG A 26 19.42 -6.18 7.05
C ARG A 26 20.30 -7.21 7.76
N ALA A 27 19.78 -7.98 8.70
CA ALA A 27 20.58 -8.89 9.49
C ALA A 27 21.00 -10.13 8.67
N ASP A 28 22.16 -10.69 9.02
CA ASP A 28 22.59 -11.97 8.47
C ASP A 28 21.71 -13.13 8.98
N ALA A 29 21.78 -14.27 8.30
CA ALA A 29 20.91 -15.42 8.60
C ALA A 29 21.01 -15.91 10.05
N GLN A 30 22.19 -15.87 10.67
CA GLN A 30 22.36 -16.39 12.03
C GLN A 30 21.79 -15.43 13.07
N SER A 31 21.96 -14.12 12.85
CA SER A 31 21.30 -13.08 13.61
C SER A 31 19.78 -13.17 13.48
N LEU A 32 19.25 -13.38 12.26
CA LEU A 32 17.81 -13.55 12.02
C LEU A 32 17.22 -14.74 12.78
N VAL A 33 17.88 -15.91 12.77
CA VAL A 33 17.41 -17.09 13.53
C VAL A 33 17.37 -16.79 15.03
N SER A 34 18.37 -16.08 15.55
CA SER A 34 18.44 -15.72 16.97
C SER A 34 17.31 -14.78 17.35
N VAL A 35 17.09 -13.73 16.57
CA VAL A 35 15.97 -12.77 16.75
C VAL A 35 14.63 -13.46 16.61
N ALA A 36 14.44 -14.30 15.59
CA ALA A 36 13.17 -15.02 15.40
C ALA A 36 12.83 -15.89 16.60
N ARG A 37 13.81 -16.60 17.18
CA ARG A 37 13.61 -17.44 18.36
C ARG A 37 13.21 -16.65 19.60
N SER A 38 13.75 -15.44 19.80
CA SER A 38 13.40 -14.62 20.96
C SER A 38 12.12 -13.80 20.76
N GLU A 39 11.86 -13.31 19.55
CA GLU A 39 10.81 -12.32 19.30
C GLU A 39 9.49 -12.92 18.83
N LEU A 40 9.51 -13.98 18.02
CA LEU A 40 8.25 -14.60 17.55
C LEU A 40 7.36 -15.08 18.70
N PRO A 41 7.88 -15.73 19.76
CA PRO A 41 7.03 -16.11 20.90
C PRO A 41 6.40 -14.90 21.59
N ARG A 42 7.15 -13.80 21.72
CA ARG A 42 6.68 -12.57 22.39
C ARG A 42 5.61 -11.86 21.55
N LEU A 43 5.80 -11.79 20.23
CA LEU A 43 4.81 -11.23 19.31
C LEU A 43 3.54 -12.09 19.27
N ALA A 44 3.69 -13.42 19.19
CA ALA A 44 2.56 -14.34 19.24
C ALA A 44 1.76 -14.18 20.54
N GLU A 45 2.43 -14.04 21.68
CA GLU A 45 1.78 -13.82 22.96
C GLU A 45 1.04 -12.47 23.01
N GLY A 46 1.66 -11.40 22.50
CA GLY A 46 1.02 -10.10 22.36
C GLY A 46 -0.26 -10.16 21.53
N TRP A 47 -0.22 -10.88 20.40
CA TRP A 47 -1.41 -11.12 19.57
C TRP A 47 -2.49 -11.92 20.32
N ARG A 48 -2.14 -12.99 21.03
CA ARG A 48 -3.11 -13.77 21.82
C ARG A 48 -3.78 -12.92 22.88
N ALA A 49 -3.00 -12.17 23.66
CA ALA A 49 -3.53 -11.31 24.71
C ALA A 49 -4.48 -10.24 24.14
N MET A 50 -4.10 -9.61 23.02
CA MET A 50 -4.96 -8.63 22.34
C MET A 50 -6.23 -9.27 21.78
N LEU A 51 -6.14 -10.44 21.15
CA LEU A 51 -7.31 -11.11 20.58
C LEU A 51 -8.27 -11.64 21.65
N GLN A 52 -7.74 -12.14 22.77
CA GLN A 52 -8.53 -12.57 23.92
C GLN A 52 -9.35 -11.41 24.51
N ALA A 53 -8.77 -10.21 24.62
CA ALA A 53 -9.52 -9.04 25.05
C ALA A 53 -10.66 -8.67 24.09
N HIS A 54 -10.55 -9.06 22.81
CA HIS A 54 -11.53 -8.80 21.76
C HIS A 54 -12.42 -10.01 21.43
N GLU A 55 -12.41 -11.05 22.26
CA GLU A 55 -13.28 -12.21 22.07
C GLU A 55 -14.76 -11.78 22.21
N PRO A 56 -15.65 -12.21 21.31
CA PRO A 56 -17.07 -11.88 21.42
C PRO A 56 -17.65 -12.32 22.77
N ASP A 57 -18.44 -11.44 23.38
CA ASP A 57 -19.22 -11.76 24.58
C ASP A 57 -20.38 -12.73 24.26
N GLU A 58 -21.18 -13.07 25.27
CA GLU A 58 -22.35 -13.96 25.12
C GLU A 58 -23.36 -13.49 24.06
N ARG A 59 -23.31 -12.20 23.68
CA ARG A 59 -24.20 -11.56 22.70
C ARG A 59 -23.53 -11.44 21.32
N GLY A 60 -22.30 -11.92 21.18
CA GLY A 60 -21.47 -11.77 19.98
C GLY A 60 -20.90 -10.36 19.78
N ASP A 61 -20.98 -9.49 20.79
CA ASP A 61 -20.42 -8.14 20.76
C ASP A 61 -18.95 -8.18 21.22
N CYS A 62 -18.08 -7.38 20.61
CA CYS A 62 -16.71 -7.19 21.11
C CYS A 62 -16.74 -6.27 22.33
N PRO A 63 -16.28 -6.71 23.52
CA PRO A 63 -16.40 -5.94 24.76
C PRO A 63 -15.47 -4.71 24.79
N THR A 64 -14.32 -4.76 24.12
CA THR A 64 -13.36 -3.64 24.05
C THR A 64 -13.76 -2.57 23.04
N CYS A 65 -14.33 -2.96 21.90
CA CYS A 65 -14.75 -2.01 20.86
C CYS A 65 -16.15 -1.45 21.10
N SER A 66 -17.01 -2.20 21.80
CA SER A 66 -18.36 -1.74 22.10
C SER A 66 -18.36 -0.73 23.25
N THR A 67 -19.24 0.26 23.16
CA THR A 67 -19.53 1.22 24.23
C THR A 67 -21.01 1.15 24.61
N ARG A 68 -21.43 1.95 25.60
CA ARG A 68 -22.85 2.05 25.98
C ARG A 68 -23.75 2.54 24.85
N TRP A 69 -23.20 3.30 23.90
CA TRP A 69 -23.95 3.95 22.81
C TRP A 69 -23.68 3.34 21.43
N HIS A 70 -22.68 2.46 21.32
CA HIS A 70 -22.29 1.85 20.06
C HIS A 70 -21.93 0.38 20.27
N LYS A 71 -22.61 -0.53 19.57
CA LYS A 71 -22.32 -1.97 19.61
C LYS A 71 -21.50 -2.36 18.38
N CYS A 72 -20.39 -3.05 18.62
CA CYS A 72 -19.52 -3.57 17.58
C CYS A 72 -19.56 -5.10 17.64
N LYS A 73 -20.01 -5.75 16.56
CA LYS A 73 -20.05 -7.21 16.45
C LYS A 73 -18.66 -7.78 16.14
N ALA A 74 -18.36 -8.96 16.66
CA ALA A 74 -17.20 -9.71 16.22
C ALA A 74 -17.48 -10.39 14.86
N PRO A 75 -16.47 -10.55 13.98
CA PRO A 75 -15.09 -10.07 14.14
C PRO A 75 -14.99 -8.55 13.96
N CYS A 76 -14.44 -7.86 14.96
CA CYS A 76 -14.19 -6.42 14.91
C CYS A 76 -12.90 -6.13 14.11
N SER A 77 -12.56 -4.84 13.94
CA SER A 77 -11.38 -4.43 13.17
C SER A 77 -10.07 -5.08 13.64
N VAL A 78 -9.91 -5.32 14.94
CA VAL A 78 -8.72 -6.01 15.48
C VAL A 78 -8.60 -7.45 14.97
N TRP A 79 -9.72 -8.19 14.91
CA TRP A 79 -9.75 -9.53 14.32
C TRP A 79 -9.48 -9.50 12.81
N GLN A 80 -9.96 -8.47 12.11
CA GLN A 80 -9.68 -8.30 10.68
C GLN A 80 -8.18 -8.09 10.42
N VAL A 81 -7.53 -7.21 11.18
CA VAL A 81 -6.08 -6.96 11.10
C VAL A 81 -5.30 -8.23 11.43
N ALA A 82 -5.70 -8.96 12.48
CA ALA A 82 -5.04 -10.22 12.83
C ALA A 82 -5.17 -11.26 11.72
N HIS A 83 -6.35 -11.41 11.11
CA HIS A 83 -6.53 -12.29 9.97
C HIS A 83 -5.64 -11.88 8.79
N GLU A 84 -5.55 -10.59 8.48
CA GLU A 84 -4.71 -10.09 7.40
C GLU A 84 -3.22 -10.41 7.64
N HIS A 85 -2.69 -10.11 8.83
CA HIS A 85 -1.25 -10.23 9.09
C HIS A 85 -0.79 -11.61 9.56
N LEU A 86 -1.66 -12.42 10.18
CA LEU A 86 -1.29 -13.75 10.69
C LEU A 86 -1.70 -14.88 9.75
N VAL A 87 -2.78 -14.71 8.98
CA VAL A 87 -3.34 -15.77 8.13
C VAL A 87 -3.15 -15.45 6.65
N ALA A 88 -3.69 -14.33 6.18
CA ALA A 88 -3.69 -13.99 4.75
C ALA A 88 -2.30 -13.60 4.24
N GLY A 89 -1.49 -12.91 5.04
CA GLY A 89 -0.13 -12.51 4.71
C GLY A 89 0.95 -13.57 4.98
N GLY A 90 0.63 -14.64 5.72
CA GLY A 90 1.61 -15.62 6.21
C GLY A 90 2.05 -16.70 5.21
N LEU A 91 1.41 -16.79 4.04
CA LEU A 91 1.61 -17.87 3.07
C LEU A 91 2.21 -17.44 1.72
N ALA A 92 2.61 -16.18 1.53
CA ALA A 92 3.29 -15.77 0.31
C ALA A 92 4.81 -16.01 0.44
N PRO A 93 5.43 -16.92 -0.36
CA PRO A 93 6.87 -16.87 -0.54
C PRO A 93 7.23 -15.51 -1.12
N GLN A 94 8.20 -14.83 -0.51
CA GLN A 94 8.79 -13.58 -0.99
C GLN A 94 9.44 -13.74 -2.38
N GLN A 95 8.61 -13.73 -3.42
CA GLN A 95 9.01 -13.62 -4.83
C GLN A 95 8.69 -12.23 -5.44
N ILE A 96 8.38 -11.22 -4.61
CA ILE A 96 8.09 -9.85 -5.08
C ILE A 96 9.37 -9.01 -5.20
N ALA A 97 10.47 -9.60 -5.69
CA ALA A 97 11.68 -8.87 -6.07
C ALA A 97 12.03 -9.01 -7.56
N ALA A 98 11.42 -9.94 -8.31
CA ALA A 98 11.85 -10.24 -9.68
C ALA A 98 10.90 -9.76 -10.80
N THR A 99 9.64 -9.40 -10.49
CA THR A 99 8.63 -9.16 -11.55
C THR A 99 8.37 -7.69 -11.90
N GLN A 100 8.89 -6.74 -11.12
CA GLN A 100 8.69 -5.31 -11.43
C GLN A 100 9.73 -4.72 -12.40
N ASP A 101 10.89 -5.36 -12.57
CA ASP A 101 11.98 -4.81 -13.39
C ASP A 101 11.73 -5.01 -14.91
N HIS A 102 11.10 -6.10 -15.31
CA HIS A 102 10.81 -6.37 -16.72
C HIS A 102 9.77 -5.43 -17.35
N ARG A 103 8.89 -4.80 -16.55
CA ARG A 103 7.86 -3.89 -17.09
C ARG A 103 8.41 -2.51 -17.46
N ARG A 104 9.55 -2.09 -16.88
CA ARG A 104 10.19 -0.80 -17.21
C ARG A 104 11.12 -0.90 -18.41
N GLU A 105 11.79 -2.04 -18.63
CA GLU A 105 12.70 -2.21 -19.77
C GLU A 105 11.97 -2.30 -21.11
N SER A 106 10.79 -2.95 -21.17
CA SER A 106 10.00 -3.05 -22.42
C SER A 106 9.44 -1.71 -22.93
N ARG A 107 9.43 -0.64 -22.12
CA ARG A 107 9.04 0.70 -22.59
C ARG A 107 10.22 1.52 -23.14
N ARG A 108 11.47 1.04 -23.00
CA ARG A 108 12.67 1.75 -23.47
C ARG A 108 13.14 1.35 -24.87
N ARG A 109 12.58 0.31 -25.51
CA ARG A 109 12.96 -0.09 -26.88
C ARG A 109 11.80 0.03 -27.85
N VAL A 110 11.59 1.25 -28.36
CA VAL A 110 11.01 1.46 -29.69
C VAL A 110 12.11 2.04 -30.57
N PRO A 111 12.74 1.26 -31.48
CA PRO A 111 13.69 1.80 -32.44
C PRO A 111 12.97 2.28 -33.71
N GLY A 112 13.13 3.58 -33.98
CA GLY A 112 13.40 4.19 -35.30
C GLY A 112 12.54 3.84 -36.51
N GLN A 113 11.92 4.88 -37.09
CA GLN A 113 12.02 5.10 -38.54
C GLN A 113 11.84 6.60 -38.88
N SER A 114 12.97 7.23 -39.18
CA SER A 114 13.06 8.52 -39.86
C SER A 114 13.52 8.26 -41.29
N ARG A 115 12.78 8.81 -42.27
CA ARG A 115 13.25 9.61 -43.44
C ARG A 115 12.48 9.34 -44.73
N GLY A 116 12.06 10.43 -45.35
CA GLY A 116 11.82 10.58 -46.79
C GLY A 116 11.42 12.03 -47.09
N VAL A 117 12.28 12.77 -47.80
CA VAL A 117 12.17 14.21 -48.11
C VAL A 117 12.04 14.41 -49.63
N SER A 118 10.99 15.16 -50.05
CA SER A 118 10.84 16.11 -51.20
C SER A 118 10.96 15.66 -52.68
N PRO A 119 10.66 16.50 -53.74
CA PRO A 119 9.99 17.84 -53.86
C PRO A 119 9.00 18.03 -55.08
N ALA A 120 8.44 19.27 -55.21
CA ALA A 120 7.98 20.01 -56.43
C ALA A 120 6.60 19.68 -57.05
N GLU A 121 5.83 20.53 -57.75
CA GLU A 121 5.66 21.99 -58.05
C GLU A 121 4.38 22.04 -58.93
N THR A 122 3.50 23.07 -58.85
CA THR A 122 2.74 23.68 -60.00
C THR A 122 1.49 24.46 -59.58
N THR A 123 1.64 25.79 -59.65
CA THR A 123 0.75 26.84 -60.18
C THR A 123 -0.77 26.69 -60.26
N GLY A 124 -1.46 27.72 -59.75
CA GLY A 124 -2.88 28.02 -60.01
C GLY A 124 -3.31 29.40 -59.51
N ARG A 125 -2.83 30.47 -60.17
CA ARG A 125 -3.38 31.84 -60.10
C ARG A 125 -4.87 31.79 -60.46
N HIS A 126 -5.74 32.51 -59.73
CA HIS A 126 -6.72 33.45 -60.30
C HIS A 126 -7.34 34.28 -59.15
N ALA A 127 -7.22 35.59 -59.29
CA ALA A 127 -7.79 36.59 -58.40
C ALA A 127 -9.10 37.13 -59.01
N LEU A 128 -9.98 37.59 -58.12
CA LEU A 128 -10.81 38.81 -58.18
C LEU A 128 -12.33 38.61 -57.96
N VAL A 129 -12.83 39.58 -57.17
CA VAL A 129 -14.17 40.19 -57.13
C VAL A 129 -15.17 39.69 -56.07
N ASN A 130 -15.26 40.50 -55.00
CA ASN A 130 -16.47 40.75 -54.20
C ASN A 130 -17.18 41.97 -54.84
N PRO A 131 -18.53 42.05 -54.89
CA PRO A 131 -19.21 42.89 -53.90
C PRO A 131 -20.66 42.47 -53.49
N ARG A 132 -20.93 42.60 -52.18
CA ARG A 132 -22.06 43.32 -51.52
C ARG A 132 -23.53 42.80 -51.53
N ARG A 133 -23.99 42.48 -50.29
CA ARG A 133 -25.20 42.97 -49.52
C ARG A 133 -26.62 42.54 -49.97
N PRO A 134 -27.70 42.69 -49.14
CA PRO A 134 -27.82 43.19 -47.74
C PRO A 134 -28.67 42.32 -46.76
N ILE A 135 -28.74 42.83 -45.53
CA ILE A 135 -29.53 42.49 -44.31
C ILE A 135 -31.04 42.71 -44.56
N THR A 136 -32.00 41.98 -43.97
CA THR A 136 -32.84 42.22 -42.74
C THR A 136 -34.05 41.26 -42.91
N ALA A 137 -34.74 40.68 -41.92
CA ALA A 137 -35.05 41.06 -40.54
C ALA A 137 -35.27 39.80 -39.68
#